data_AF-A0A0D3LEZ6-F1
#
_entry.id   AF-A0A0D3LEZ6-F1
#
_cell.length_a   1.000
_cell.length_b   1.000
_cell.length_c   1.000
_cell.angle_alpha   90.00
_cell.angle_beta   90.00
_cell.angle_gamma   90.00
#
_symmetry.space_group_name_H-M   'P 1'
#
loop_
_entity.id
_entity.type
_entity.pdbx_description
1 polymer ?
#
loop_
_entity_poly.entity_id
_entity_poly.type
_entity_poly.pdbx_seq_one_letter_code
_entity_poly.pdbx_strand_id
1 'polypeptide(L)'
;MFMDISSNNIYKPIVSDLDTVINGIETPGEDGTSKVLYRNGFFSSHNKFFYVIYEYLVRPHMKIDVERVLVIIKPNNQAHVYYNYLAKVTVNQKSHGLSANSWVTSTQLMGDIVSVSLEAGEFGFPFEKGDQIIWFFRHKLTFGIFFDFRRELDKIDIQRDLTVAYKKLAFYEIYNFLSQTSSVEKLFLMGWFPFSQLIYGSYSKAVSMTTSESSNLEERVGQLFVNEFSKERITSIYNKWLTDEVFNDRKPILFSGINSYNNQDYIASISTLIPQMEGILQQKHIINNRKALKPHEVTNYLIDVAKSVYSSSDSTMFPDLFKLYLDSSLFKNYNAMGKNINLSRHTTAHGAAPAKLFTQEKALQVILTLDQIFHLSV
;
A
#
# COMPACT_ATOMS: atom_id res chain seq x y z
N MET A 1 -19.30 -1.46 -22.69
CA MET A 1 -20.54 -2.27 -22.87
C MET A 1 -21.32 -2.12 -21.59
N PHE A 2 -22.32 -1.23 -21.56
CA PHE A 2 -23.16 -1.06 -20.38
C PHE A 2 -24.11 -2.26 -20.33
N MET A 3 -23.85 -3.20 -19.41
CA MET A 3 -24.90 -4.11 -18.98
C MET A 3 -25.96 -3.26 -18.32
N ASP A 4 -27.19 -3.34 -18.81
CA ASP A 4 -28.37 -2.86 -18.11
C ASP A 4 -28.55 -3.74 -16.86
N ILE A 5 -27.85 -3.37 -15.79
CA ILE A 5 -27.92 -4.00 -14.49
C ILE A 5 -29.24 -3.55 -13.86
N SER A 6 -30.35 -4.16 -14.30
CA SER A 6 -31.56 -4.16 -13.48
C SER A 6 -31.22 -4.89 -12.17
N SER A 7 -30.89 -4.08 -11.16
CA SER A 7 -30.02 -4.35 -10.02
C SER A 7 -30.51 -5.38 -8.99
N ASN A 8 -31.63 -6.07 -9.25
CA ASN A 8 -32.25 -6.94 -8.26
C ASN A 8 -31.84 -8.42 -8.35
N ASN A 9 -31.30 -8.90 -9.47
CA ASN A 9 -31.00 -10.33 -9.61
C ASN A 9 -29.60 -10.72 -9.15
N ILE A 10 -28.61 -9.81 -9.18
CA ILE A 10 -27.23 -10.09 -8.73
C ILE A 10 -27.17 -10.32 -7.20
N TYR A 11 -28.10 -9.71 -6.46
CA TYR A 11 -28.17 -9.80 -5.01
C TYR A 11 -29.19 -10.82 -4.49
N LYS A 12 -29.74 -11.67 -5.37
CA LYS A 12 -30.61 -12.78 -4.95
C LYS A 12 -29.75 -14.04 -4.79
N PRO A 13 -29.67 -14.62 -3.58
CA PRO A 13 -28.91 -15.85 -3.39
C PRO A 13 -29.64 -17.05 -3.96
N ILE A 14 -28.88 -18.04 -4.41
CA ILE A 14 -29.36 -19.41 -4.51
C ILE A 14 -29.20 -20.04 -3.12
N VAL A 15 -30.29 -20.59 -2.59
CA VAL A 15 -30.28 -21.27 -1.30
C VAL A 15 -30.11 -22.77 -1.52
N SER A 16 -29.20 -23.39 -0.77
CA SER A 16 -29.01 -24.84 -0.74
C SER A 16 -28.73 -25.30 0.69
N ASP A 17 -29.31 -26.44 1.07
CA ASP A 17 -29.00 -27.09 2.34
C ASP A 17 -27.60 -27.74 2.25
N LEU A 18 -26.81 -27.61 3.31
CA LEU A 18 -25.53 -28.30 3.43
C LEU A 18 -25.71 -29.61 4.19
N ASP A 19 -25.22 -30.70 3.62
CA ASP A 19 -25.25 -32.02 4.27
C ASP A 19 -24.29 -32.12 5.47
N THR A 20 -23.34 -31.19 5.58
CA THR A 20 -22.31 -31.20 6.62
C THR A 20 -22.09 -29.81 7.23
N VAL A 21 -21.75 -29.80 8.53
CA VAL A 21 -21.38 -28.58 9.24
C VAL A 21 -19.94 -28.23 8.90
N ILE A 22 -19.73 -27.03 8.35
CA ILE A 22 -18.39 -26.52 8.04
C ILE A 22 -17.85 -25.77 9.26
N ASN A 23 -16.82 -26.31 9.91
CA ASN A 23 -16.18 -25.72 11.09
C ASN A 23 -14.73 -25.27 10.86
N GLY A 24 -14.19 -25.52 9.67
CA GLY A 24 -12.80 -25.22 9.34
C GLY A 24 -12.25 -26.10 8.22
N ILE A 25 -11.01 -25.82 7.85
CA ILE A 25 -10.19 -26.71 7.03
C ILE A 25 -9.41 -27.61 7.99
N GLU A 26 -9.55 -28.92 7.83
CA GLU A 26 -8.95 -29.92 8.70
C GLU A 26 -7.86 -30.72 7.99
N THR A 27 -6.92 -31.26 8.74
CA THR A 27 -6.02 -32.32 8.28
C THR A 27 -6.38 -33.62 9.00
N PRO A 28 -6.38 -34.77 8.30
CA PRO A 28 -6.45 -36.05 8.96
C PRO A 28 -5.19 -36.27 9.81
N GLY A 29 -5.37 -36.72 11.05
CA GLY A 29 -4.32 -37.19 11.95
C GLY A 29 -4.07 -38.68 11.76
N GLU A 30 -2.89 -39.14 12.19
CA GLU A 30 -2.47 -40.54 12.08
C GLU A 30 -3.33 -41.52 12.88
N ASP A 31 -4.02 -41.03 13.92
CA ASP A 31 -4.90 -41.77 14.81
C ASP A 31 -6.38 -41.75 14.36
N GLY A 32 -6.68 -41.21 13.17
CA GLY A 32 -8.04 -41.03 12.67
C GLY A 32 -8.78 -39.85 13.30
N THR A 33 -8.13 -39.06 14.18
CA THR A 33 -8.68 -37.77 14.61
C THR A 33 -8.41 -36.71 13.55
N SER A 34 -9.31 -35.74 13.37
CA SER A 34 -9.04 -34.59 12.51
C SER A 34 -8.62 -33.39 13.35
N LYS A 35 -7.66 -32.62 12.85
CA LYS A 35 -7.23 -31.37 13.48
C LYS A 35 -7.59 -30.20 12.59
N VAL A 36 -8.36 -29.26 13.13
CA VAL A 36 -8.67 -28.00 12.44
C VAL A 36 -7.39 -27.18 12.28
N LEU A 37 -6.98 -26.96 11.04
CA LEU A 37 -5.83 -26.13 10.68
C LEU A 37 -6.22 -24.65 10.58
N TYR A 38 -7.36 -24.38 9.93
CA TYR A 38 -7.81 -23.01 9.66
C TYR A 38 -9.30 -22.87 9.93
N ARG A 39 -9.68 -21.93 10.80
CA ARG A 39 -11.07 -21.49 10.96
C ARG A 39 -11.39 -20.21 10.20
N ASN A 40 -10.37 -19.42 9.89
CA ASN A 40 -10.43 -18.28 9.00
C ASN A 40 -9.14 -18.21 8.19
N GLY A 41 -9.14 -17.50 7.08
CA GLY A 41 -7.93 -17.34 6.29
C GLY A 41 -8.15 -16.68 4.94
N PHE A 42 -7.03 -16.33 4.32
CA PHE A 42 -6.96 -15.84 2.96
C PHE A 42 -5.90 -16.63 2.17
N PHE A 43 -6.29 -17.13 1.00
CA PHE A 43 -5.41 -17.84 0.07
C PHE A 43 -5.53 -17.22 -1.32
N SER A 44 -4.40 -16.85 -1.90
CA SER A 44 -4.34 -16.40 -3.29
C SER A 44 -3.96 -17.55 -4.22
N SER A 45 -4.19 -17.39 -5.51
CA SER A 45 -3.77 -18.34 -6.56
C SER A 45 -2.25 -18.58 -6.62
N HIS A 46 -1.45 -17.80 -5.91
CA HIS A 46 -0.02 -18.02 -5.76
C HIS A 46 0.34 -18.96 -4.58
N ASN A 47 -0.61 -19.24 -3.69
CA ASN A 47 -0.42 -20.20 -2.61
C ASN A 47 -0.51 -21.64 -3.13
N LYS A 48 0.45 -22.50 -2.75
CA LYS A 48 0.49 -23.91 -3.17
C LYS A 48 -0.75 -24.73 -2.80
N PHE A 49 -1.49 -24.33 -1.77
CA PHE A 49 -2.72 -25.00 -1.33
C PHE A 49 -3.99 -24.40 -1.92
N PHE A 50 -3.88 -23.33 -2.73
CA PHE A 50 -5.04 -22.62 -3.26
C PHE A 50 -6.01 -23.55 -3.99
N TYR A 51 -5.50 -24.39 -4.90
CA TYR A 51 -6.35 -25.27 -5.70
C TYR A 51 -7.08 -26.30 -4.84
N VAL A 52 -6.41 -26.86 -3.83
CA VAL A 52 -7.04 -27.77 -2.86
C VAL A 52 -8.21 -27.05 -2.17
N ILE A 53 -7.96 -25.84 -1.65
CA ILE A 53 -8.99 -25.06 -0.95
C ILE A 53 -10.13 -24.67 -1.89
N TYR A 54 -9.83 -24.29 -3.13
CA TYR A 54 -10.82 -23.96 -4.15
C TYR A 54 -11.75 -25.13 -4.45
N GLU A 55 -11.19 -26.33 -4.66
CA GLU A 55 -11.97 -27.53 -4.99
C GLU A 55 -12.92 -27.94 -3.85
N TYR A 56 -12.54 -27.72 -2.59
CA TYR A 56 -13.37 -28.06 -1.44
C TYR A 56 -14.36 -26.95 -1.02
N LEU A 57 -13.94 -25.68 -1.07
CA LEU A 57 -14.74 -24.58 -0.51
C LEU A 57 -15.55 -23.81 -1.55
N VAL A 58 -15.11 -23.77 -2.81
CA VAL A 58 -15.71 -22.88 -3.82
C VAL A 58 -16.38 -23.70 -4.92
N ARG A 59 -15.68 -24.68 -5.47
CA ARG A 59 -16.18 -25.47 -6.61
C ARG A 59 -17.53 -26.15 -6.38
N PRO A 60 -17.86 -26.72 -5.19
CA PRO A 60 -19.17 -27.31 -4.95
C PRO A 60 -20.33 -26.32 -5.10
N HIS A 61 -20.03 -25.02 -4.98
CA HIS A 61 -21.00 -23.93 -5.09
C HIS A 61 -20.95 -23.22 -6.46
N MET A 62 -20.14 -23.66 -7.43
CA MET A 62 -20.02 -22.99 -8.74
C MET A 62 -20.76 -23.72 -9.87
N LYS A 63 -21.45 -22.94 -10.71
CA LYS A 63 -22.20 -23.42 -11.89
C LYS A 63 -21.52 -23.13 -13.24
N ILE A 64 -20.21 -22.80 -13.25
CA ILE A 64 -19.30 -22.46 -14.39
C ILE A 64 -19.02 -20.93 -14.54
N ASP A 65 -17.76 -20.58 -14.83
CA ASP A 65 -17.20 -19.26 -15.20
C ASP A 65 -17.66 -18.05 -14.37
N VAL A 66 -17.48 -18.12 -13.06
CA VAL A 66 -17.79 -16.99 -12.16
C VAL A 66 -16.50 -16.36 -11.64
N GLU A 67 -16.36 -15.03 -11.79
CA GLU A 67 -15.18 -14.31 -11.31
C GLU A 67 -15.26 -13.96 -9.82
N ARG A 68 -16.47 -13.93 -9.27
CA ARG A 68 -16.75 -13.56 -7.88
C ARG A 68 -17.89 -14.39 -7.34
N VAL A 69 -17.68 -15.03 -6.19
CA VAL A 69 -18.70 -15.79 -5.47
C VAL A 69 -18.66 -15.39 -4.01
N LEU A 70 -19.82 -15.06 -3.45
CA LEU A 70 -19.99 -14.91 -2.01
C LEU A 70 -20.92 -16.02 -1.53
N VAL A 71 -20.47 -16.80 -0.56
CA VAL A 71 -21.28 -17.81 0.12
C VAL A 71 -21.43 -17.38 1.56
N ILE A 72 -22.68 -17.36 2.03
CA ILE A 72 -23.01 -17.09 3.43
C ILE A 72 -23.69 -18.33 3.99
N ILE A 73 -23.09 -18.94 5.00
CA ILE A 73 -23.62 -20.13 5.65
C ILE A 73 -24.33 -19.67 6.92
N LYS A 74 -25.64 -19.90 6.97
CA LYS A 74 -26.50 -19.53 8.08
C LYS A 74 -26.35 -20.50 9.26
N PRO A 75 -26.79 -20.11 10.48
CA PRO A 75 -26.68 -20.99 11.65
C PRO A 75 -27.36 -22.35 11.50
N ASN A 76 -28.41 -22.42 10.66
CA ASN A 76 -29.16 -23.63 10.31
C ASN A 76 -28.50 -24.46 9.18
N ASN A 77 -27.25 -24.17 8.82
CA ASN A 77 -26.47 -24.83 7.75
C ASN A 77 -27.06 -24.66 6.34
N GLN A 78 -27.85 -23.61 6.11
CA GLN A 78 -28.23 -23.22 4.76
C GLN A 78 -27.16 -22.32 4.16
N ALA A 79 -26.69 -22.66 2.95
CA ALA A 79 -25.78 -21.84 2.18
C ALA A 79 -26.56 -20.91 1.24
N HIS A 80 -26.30 -19.62 1.35
CA HIS A 80 -26.78 -18.59 0.45
C HIS A 80 -25.64 -18.20 -0.50
N VAL A 81 -25.76 -18.61 -1.76
CA VAL A 81 -24.71 -18.43 -2.78
C VAL A 81 -25.08 -17.28 -3.71
N TYR A 82 -24.22 -16.28 -3.76
CA TYR A 82 -24.32 -15.12 -4.65
C TYR A 82 -23.24 -15.18 -5.72
N TYR A 83 -23.63 -15.10 -6.99
CA TYR A 83 -22.71 -15.05 -8.12
C TYR A 83 -22.48 -13.62 -8.60
N ASN A 84 -21.26 -13.35 -9.05
CA ASN A 84 -20.83 -12.02 -9.51
C ASN A 84 -21.06 -10.91 -8.47
N TYR A 85 -20.99 -11.27 -7.18
CA TYR A 85 -21.19 -10.34 -6.08
C TYR A 85 -20.13 -9.24 -6.12
N LEU A 86 -20.57 -7.99 -6.08
CA LEU A 86 -19.71 -6.82 -6.16
C LEU A 86 -19.32 -6.35 -4.75
N ALA A 87 -18.02 -6.23 -4.50
CA ALA A 87 -17.52 -5.56 -3.31
C ALA A 87 -17.33 -4.07 -3.60
N LYS A 88 -17.67 -3.23 -2.63
CA LYS A 88 -17.34 -1.81 -2.63
C LYS A 88 -15.91 -1.65 -2.14
N VAL A 89 -15.06 -1.04 -2.96
CA VAL A 89 -13.66 -0.77 -2.62
C VAL A 89 -13.48 0.74 -2.51
N THR A 90 -13.12 1.20 -1.32
CA THR A 90 -12.75 2.59 -1.05
C THR A 90 -11.23 2.73 -1.15
N VAL A 91 -10.75 3.76 -1.84
CA VAL A 91 -9.32 4.01 -2.05
C VAL A 91 -8.96 5.45 -1.70
N ASN A 92 -7.71 5.65 -1.25
CA ASN A 92 -7.15 6.99 -1.11
C ASN A 92 -6.70 7.50 -2.47
N GLN A 93 -7.29 8.61 -2.91
CA GLN A 93 -7.01 9.24 -4.18
C GLN A 93 -5.62 9.89 -4.18
N LYS A 94 -4.84 9.69 -5.26
CA LYS A 94 -3.50 10.27 -5.40
C LYS A 94 -3.47 11.67 -6.03
N SER A 95 -4.41 11.97 -6.91
CA SER A 95 -4.45 13.20 -7.72
C SER A 95 -5.66 14.05 -7.39
N HIS A 96 -5.47 15.34 -7.09
CA HIS A 96 -6.58 16.30 -7.05
C HIS A 96 -7.09 16.60 -8.48
N GLY A 97 -8.38 16.92 -8.61
CA GLY A 97 -8.99 17.33 -9.89
C GLY A 97 -9.77 16.25 -10.64
N LEU A 98 -10.10 15.12 -10.01
CA LEU A 98 -11.06 14.17 -10.57
C LEU A 98 -12.48 14.71 -10.33
N SER A 99 -13.22 14.94 -11.41
CA SER A 99 -14.64 15.29 -11.32
C SER A 99 -15.46 14.03 -11.03
N ALA A 100 -16.58 14.18 -10.34
CA ALA A 100 -17.55 13.09 -10.24
C ALA A 100 -17.84 12.52 -11.65
N ASN A 101 -17.94 11.19 -11.76
CA ASN A 101 -18.19 10.46 -13.00
C ASN A 101 -17.07 10.48 -14.07
N SER A 102 -15.84 10.93 -13.73
CA SER A 102 -14.70 10.81 -14.65
C SER A 102 -14.07 9.42 -14.63
N TRP A 103 -13.58 8.94 -15.79
CA TRP A 103 -12.72 7.76 -15.87
C TRP A 103 -11.37 8.04 -15.21
N VAL A 104 -10.89 7.04 -14.48
CA VAL A 104 -9.72 7.14 -13.62
C VAL A 104 -8.87 5.90 -13.80
N THR A 105 -7.58 6.07 -14.05
CA THR A 105 -6.67 4.93 -14.22
C THR A 105 -6.18 4.42 -12.87
N SER A 106 -5.72 3.16 -12.82
CA SER A 106 -5.11 2.60 -11.61
C SER A 106 -3.91 3.41 -11.12
N THR A 107 -3.18 4.06 -12.03
CA THR A 107 -2.05 4.96 -11.70
C THR A 107 -2.49 6.28 -11.06
N GLN A 108 -3.72 6.74 -11.31
CA GLN A 108 -4.32 7.94 -10.71
C GLN A 108 -5.04 7.65 -9.38
N LEU A 109 -5.51 6.42 -9.18
CA LEU A 109 -6.34 6.03 -8.03
C LEU A 109 -5.59 5.42 -6.86
N MET A 110 -4.47 4.72 -7.08
CA MET A 110 -3.93 3.84 -6.06
C MET A 110 -2.93 4.58 -5.15
N GLY A 111 -3.45 5.33 -4.16
CA GLY A 111 -2.71 5.65 -2.94
C GLY A 111 -2.60 4.40 -2.08
N ASP A 112 -3.72 4.02 -1.48
CA ASP A 112 -3.91 2.78 -0.73
C ASP A 112 -5.40 2.39 -0.81
N ILE A 113 -5.72 1.13 -0.51
CA ILE A 113 -7.11 0.68 -0.34
C ILE A 113 -7.51 0.98 1.10
N VAL A 114 -8.51 1.81 1.32
CA VAL A 114 -8.95 2.17 2.68
C VAL A 114 -9.84 1.09 3.26
N SER A 115 -10.79 0.62 2.47
CA SER A 115 -11.75 -0.38 2.91
C SER A 115 -12.31 -1.21 1.76
N VAL A 116 -12.69 -2.43 2.08
CA VAL A 116 -13.47 -3.31 1.20
C VAL A 116 -14.69 -3.76 1.99
N SER A 117 -15.88 -3.40 1.51
CA SER A 117 -17.14 -3.85 2.10
C SER A 117 -17.93 -4.70 1.10
N LEU A 118 -18.64 -5.69 1.64
CA LEU A 118 -19.62 -6.48 0.91
C LEU A 118 -21.01 -5.86 1.07
N GLU A 119 -21.11 -4.53 1.07
CA GLU A 119 -22.41 -3.85 1.15
C GLU A 119 -23.03 -3.76 -0.25
N ALA A 120 -24.26 -4.23 -0.38
CA ALA A 120 -25.00 -4.21 -1.64
C ALA A 120 -25.92 -2.98 -1.72
N GLY A 121 -25.37 -1.77 -1.80
CA GLY A 121 -26.17 -0.54 -1.93
C GLY A 121 -27.19 -0.38 -0.79
N GLU A 122 -28.48 -0.28 -1.12
CA GLU A 122 -29.58 -0.15 -0.15
C GLU A 122 -29.80 -1.40 0.73
N PHE A 123 -29.28 -2.56 0.31
CA PHE A 123 -29.49 -3.83 1.01
C PHE A 123 -28.54 -4.05 2.20
N GLY A 124 -27.56 -3.16 2.42
CA GLY A 124 -26.60 -3.27 3.51
C GLY A 124 -25.70 -4.51 3.41
N PHE A 125 -25.20 -4.99 4.55
CA PHE A 125 -24.41 -6.22 4.63
C PHE A 125 -25.32 -7.46 4.48
N PRO A 126 -24.93 -8.47 3.69
CA PRO A 126 -25.76 -9.64 3.42
C PRO A 126 -25.71 -10.72 4.52
N PHE A 127 -24.94 -10.49 5.60
CA PHE A 127 -24.73 -11.43 6.70
C PHE A 127 -25.05 -10.81 8.07
N GLU A 128 -25.32 -11.71 9.03
CA GLU A 128 -25.64 -11.42 10.41
C GLU A 128 -24.67 -12.11 11.37
N LYS A 129 -24.76 -11.79 12.66
CA LYS A 129 -23.97 -12.46 13.70
C LYS A 129 -24.35 -13.94 13.75
N GLY A 130 -23.35 -14.83 13.77
CA GLY A 130 -23.55 -16.28 13.74
C GLY A 130 -23.40 -16.89 12.35
N ASP A 131 -23.43 -16.08 11.29
CA ASP A 131 -23.13 -16.53 9.94
C ASP A 131 -21.64 -16.90 9.79
N GLN A 132 -21.35 -17.65 8.73
CA GLN A 132 -19.99 -17.89 8.23
C GLN A 132 -19.92 -17.42 6.78
N ILE A 133 -18.72 -17.05 6.31
CA ILE A 133 -18.56 -16.57 4.93
C ILE A 133 -17.43 -17.26 4.18
N ILE A 134 -17.64 -17.39 2.86
CA ILE A 134 -16.61 -17.68 1.87
C ILE A 134 -16.73 -16.62 0.78
N TRP A 135 -15.65 -15.91 0.51
CA TRP A 135 -15.58 -14.93 -0.55
C TRP A 135 -14.47 -15.31 -1.53
N PHE A 136 -14.88 -15.78 -2.70
CA PHE A 136 -14.01 -16.00 -3.85
C PHE A 136 -14.06 -14.79 -4.77
N PHE A 137 -12.92 -14.25 -5.14
CA PHE A 137 -12.85 -13.06 -5.98
C PHE A 137 -11.61 -13.04 -6.86
N ARG A 138 -11.75 -12.40 -8.02
CA ARG A 138 -10.66 -12.18 -8.98
C ARG A 138 -10.19 -10.73 -8.97
N HIS A 139 -8.88 -10.53 -9.05
CA HIS A 139 -8.25 -9.24 -9.36
C HIS A 139 -7.25 -9.44 -10.50
N LYS A 140 -7.48 -8.79 -11.65
CA LYS A 140 -6.69 -9.04 -12.89
C LYS A 140 -6.66 -10.53 -13.25
N LEU A 141 -5.49 -11.17 -13.19
CA LEU A 141 -5.29 -12.60 -13.50
C LEU A 141 -5.17 -13.48 -12.25
N THR A 142 -5.30 -12.90 -11.06
CA THR A 142 -5.12 -13.60 -9.79
C THR A 142 -6.46 -13.80 -9.10
N PHE A 143 -6.57 -14.90 -8.36
CA PHE A 143 -7.76 -15.26 -7.61
C PHE A 143 -7.46 -15.28 -6.12
N GLY A 144 -8.45 -14.92 -5.31
CA GLY A 144 -8.41 -14.92 -3.86
C GLY A 144 -9.59 -15.69 -3.29
N ILE A 145 -9.34 -16.44 -2.23
CA ILE A 145 -10.35 -17.09 -1.38
C ILE A 145 -10.14 -16.55 0.03
N PHE A 146 -11.11 -15.80 0.51
CA PHE A 146 -11.24 -15.45 1.92
C PHE A 146 -12.33 -16.34 2.54
N PHE A 147 -12.15 -16.80 3.77
CA PHE A 147 -13.21 -17.46 4.52
C PHE A 147 -13.11 -17.18 6.02
N ASP A 148 -14.25 -17.25 6.69
CA ASP A 148 -14.35 -17.21 8.15
C ASP A 148 -15.50 -18.12 8.63
N PHE A 149 -15.15 -19.19 9.33
CA PHE A 149 -16.04 -20.21 9.85
C PHE A 149 -16.24 -20.11 11.37
N ARG A 150 -15.80 -19.04 12.03
CA ARG A 150 -15.86 -18.93 13.50
C ARG A 150 -17.28 -18.73 14.06
N ARG A 151 -18.26 -18.34 13.24
CA ARG A 151 -19.62 -17.91 13.65
C ARG A 151 -19.64 -16.72 14.61
N GLU A 152 -18.56 -15.94 14.60
CA GLU A 152 -18.37 -14.76 15.43
C GLU A 152 -18.19 -13.51 14.56
N LEU A 153 -18.82 -13.49 13.38
CA LEU A 153 -18.70 -12.38 12.44
C LEU A 153 -19.17 -11.07 13.07
N ASP A 154 -18.21 -10.17 13.21
CA ASP A 154 -18.43 -8.76 13.48
C ASP A 154 -18.19 -7.95 12.20
N LYS A 155 -19.04 -6.95 11.95
CA LYS A 155 -19.01 -6.16 10.69
C LYS A 155 -17.71 -5.37 10.53
N ILE A 156 -17.16 -4.86 11.62
CA ILE A 156 -15.94 -4.04 11.58
C ILE A 156 -14.74 -4.97 11.37
N ASP A 157 -14.65 -6.06 12.13
CA ASP A 157 -13.56 -7.02 12.00
C ASP A 157 -13.53 -7.66 10.61
N ILE A 158 -14.68 -8.08 10.08
CA ILE A 158 -14.74 -8.70 8.76
C ILE A 158 -14.40 -7.71 7.64
N GLN A 159 -14.85 -6.45 7.75
CA GLN A 159 -14.47 -5.42 6.79
C GLN A 159 -12.95 -5.20 6.79
N ARG A 160 -12.32 -5.16 7.97
CA ARG A 160 -10.86 -5.09 8.08
C ARG A 160 -10.19 -6.29 7.41
N ASP A 161 -10.65 -7.51 7.71
CA ASP A 161 -10.04 -8.73 7.22
C ASP A 161 -10.20 -8.90 5.69
N LEU A 162 -11.38 -8.53 5.15
CA LEU A 162 -11.64 -8.45 3.71
C LEU A 162 -10.75 -7.41 3.02
N THR A 163 -10.55 -6.26 3.66
CA THR A 163 -9.65 -5.21 3.17
C THR A 163 -8.22 -5.74 3.07
N VAL A 164 -7.72 -6.41 4.11
CA VAL A 164 -6.40 -7.04 4.13
C VAL A 164 -6.27 -8.11 3.03
N ALA A 165 -7.24 -9.01 2.91
CA ALA A 165 -7.26 -10.05 1.89
C ALA A 165 -7.21 -9.46 0.47
N TYR A 166 -8.04 -8.46 0.21
CA TYR A 166 -8.08 -7.80 -1.09
C TYR A 166 -6.81 -7.02 -1.40
N LYS A 167 -6.23 -6.31 -0.42
CA LYS A 167 -4.92 -5.64 -0.56
C LYS A 167 -3.81 -6.64 -0.91
N LYS A 168 -3.74 -7.76 -0.20
CA LYS A 168 -2.73 -8.81 -0.44
C LYS A 168 -2.83 -9.37 -1.85
N LEU A 169 -4.04 -9.50 -2.40
CA LEU A 169 -4.22 -9.91 -3.79
C LEU A 169 -3.88 -8.79 -4.79
N ALA A 170 -4.43 -7.59 -4.58
CA ALA A 170 -4.31 -6.46 -5.50
C ALA A 170 -2.86 -5.96 -5.62
N PHE A 171 -2.10 -6.06 -4.53
CA PHE A 171 -0.71 -5.64 -4.45
C PHE A 171 0.24 -6.83 -4.23
N TYR A 172 -0.17 -8.04 -4.64
CA TYR A 172 0.63 -9.24 -4.45
C TYR A 172 2.06 -9.09 -4.97
N GLU A 173 2.23 -8.54 -6.18
CA GLU A 173 3.56 -8.33 -6.77
C GLU A 173 4.44 -7.43 -5.90
N ILE A 174 3.86 -6.38 -5.31
CA ILE A 174 4.55 -5.45 -4.42
C ILE A 174 4.94 -6.16 -3.11
N TYR A 175 4.03 -6.88 -2.47
CA TYR A 175 4.30 -7.60 -1.22
C TYR A 175 5.31 -8.75 -1.42
N ASN A 176 5.12 -9.54 -2.47
CA ASN A 176 6.04 -10.60 -2.84
C ASN A 176 7.42 -10.04 -3.14
N PHE A 177 7.49 -8.88 -3.82
CA PHE A 177 8.75 -8.19 -4.00
C PHE A 177 9.36 -7.77 -2.65
N LEU A 178 8.62 -7.09 -1.77
CA LEU A 178 9.16 -6.58 -0.51
C LEU A 178 9.61 -7.71 0.43
N SER A 179 9.09 -8.93 0.25
CA SER A 179 9.57 -10.12 0.95
C SER A 179 10.98 -10.58 0.51
N GLN A 180 11.48 -10.10 -0.63
CA GLN A 180 12.85 -10.36 -1.12
C GLN A 180 13.85 -9.43 -0.44
N THR A 181 14.14 -9.70 0.83
CA THR A 181 14.93 -8.85 1.72
C THR A 181 16.24 -8.36 1.09
N SER A 182 17.00 -9.23 0.43
CA SER A 182 18.29 -8.86 -0.17
C SER A 182 18.19 -7.85 -1.33
N SER A 183 17.13 -7.91 -2.14
CA SER A 183 16.91 -6.97 -3.25
C SER A 183 16.45 -5.61 -2.73
N VAL A 184 15.55 -5.61 -1.74
CA VAL A 184 15.07 -4.38 -1.07
C VAL A 184 16.23 -3.67 -0.38
N GLU A 185 17.05 -4.41 0.37
CA GLU A 185 18.22 -3.86 1.07
C GLU A 185 19.21 -3.20 0.11
N LYS A 186 19.48 -3.82 -1.06
CA LYS A 186 20.33 -3.21 -2.10
C LYS A 186 19.78 -1.87 -2.58
N LEU A 187 18.48 -1.78 -2.87
CA LEU A 187 17.85 -0.52 -3.29
C LEU A 187 17.91 0.53 -2.17
N PHE A 188 17.73 0.11 -0.91
CA PHE A 188 17.79 1.02 0.24
C PHE A 188 19.19 1.60 0.42
N LEU A 189 20.23 0.79 0.22
CA LEU A 189 21.62 1.27 0.25
C LEU A 189 21.92 2.28 -0.85
N MET A 190 21.24 2.19 -1.99
CA MET A 190 21.33 3.18 -3.09
C MET A 190 20.49 4.45 -2.81
N GLY A 191 19.65 4.44 -1.77
CA GLY A 191 18.76 5.54 -1.39
C GLY A 191 17.35 5.45 -1.99
N TRP A 192 16.98 4.28 -2.54
CA TRP A 192 15.68 4.05 -3.17
C TRP A 192 14.73 3.30 -2.25
N PHE A 193 13.65 3.97 -1.86
CA PHE A 193 12.48 3.38 -1.20
C PHE A 193 11.38 3.07 -2.24
N PRO A 194 10.43 2.14 -1.99
CA PRO A 194 9.21 1.99 -2.77
C PRO A 194 8.28 3.21 -2.63
N PHE A 195 8.74 4.39 -3.03
CA PHE A 195 7.99 5.64 -2.94
C PHE A 195 6.64 5.49 -3.64
N SER A 196 5.60 6.14 -3.11
CA SER A 196 4.25 6.11 -3.68
C SER A 196 4.22 6.44 -5.18
N GLN A 197 5.14 7.31 -5.64
CA GLN A 197 5.32 7.70 -7.04
C GLN A 197 5.97 6.63 -7.93
N LEU A 198 6.73 5.70 -7.35
CA LEU A 198 7.49 4.65 -8.06
C LEU A 198 6.79 3.30 -8.04
N ILE A 199 6.07 2.99 -6.95
CA ILE A 199 5.68 1.63 -6.62
C ILE A 199 4.73 0.97 -7.63
N TYR A 200 3.97 1.80 -8.37
CA TYR A 200 3.08 1.35 -9.45
C TYR A 200 3.69 1.53 -10.86
N GLY A 201 4.96 1.95 -10.93
CA GLY A 201 5.70 2.23 -12.16
C GLY A 201 6.97 1.40 -12.24
N SER A 202 8.12 2.06 -12.39
CA SER A 202 9.39 1.37 -12.67
C SER A 202 10.04 0.68 -11.47
N TYR A 203 9.42 0.70 -10.29
CA TYR A 203 10.02 0.10 -9.10
C TYR A 203 10.22 -1.42 -9.24
N SER A 204 9.22 -2.15 -9.75
CA SER A 204 9.36 -3.60 -10.02
C SER A 204 10.45 -3.91 -11.07
N LYS A 205 10.73 -2.98 -11.99
CA LYS A 205 11.84 -3.11 -12.94
C LYS A 205 13.18 -2.93 -12.23
N ALA A 206 13.32 -1.92 -11.36
CA ALA A 206 14.55 -1.69 -10.59
C ALA A 206 14.91 -2.91 -9.74
N VAL A 207 13.91 -3.51 -9.12
CA VAL A 207 14.01 -4.78 -8.40
C VAL A 207 14.54 -5.91 -9.28
N SER A 208 13.97 -6.10 -10.46
CA SER A 208 14.43 -7.16 -11.35
C SER A 208 15.89 -6.95 -11.79
N MET A 209 16.39 -5.72 -11.75
CA MET A 209 17.81 -5.46 -12.02
C MET A 209 18.72 -5.90 -10.87
N THR A 210 18.24 -5.91 -9.62
CA THR A 210 19.06 -6.29 -8.44
C THR A 210 19.34 -7.78 -8.35
N THR A 211 18.61 -8.60 -9.10
CA THR A 211 18.84 -10.04 -9.20
C THR A 211 20.00 -10.39 -10.15
N SER A 212 20.43 -9.43 -10.99
CA SER A 212 21.62 -9.59 -11.83
C SER A 212 22.85 -8.96 -11.17
N GLU A 213 24.01 -9.62 -11.22
CA GLU A 213 25.27 -8.99 -10.83
C GLU A 213 25.73 -8.07 -11.97
N SER A 214 25.64 -6.75 -11.76
CA SER A 214 26.14 -5.75 -12.69
C SER A 214 26.90 -4.66 -11.93
N SER A 215 28.09 -4.32 -12.42
CA SER A 215 28.98 -3.33 -11.80
C SER A 215 28.43 -1.89 -11.86
N ASN A 216 27.41 -1.64 -12.69
CA ASN A 216 26.74 -0.35 -12.87
C ASN A 216 25.28 -0.34 -12.41
N LEU A 217 24.91 -1.23 -11.48
CA LEU A 217 23.52 -1.38 -11.03
C LEU A 217 22.94 -0.06 -10.46
N GLU A 218 23.71 0.64 -9.60
CA GLU A 218 23.29 1.91 -8.99
C GLU A 218 22.97 2.97 -10.05
N GLU A 219 23.87 3.18 -11.01
CA GLU A 219 23.68 4.12 -12.13
C GLU A 219 22.45 3.77 -12.98
N ARG A 220 22.27 2.48 -13.31
CA ARG A 220 21.14 2.01 -14.13
C ARG A 220 19.80 2.22 -13.43
N VAL A 221 19.73 1.92 -12.13
CA VAL A 221 18.53 2.14 -11.32
C VAL A 221 18.26 3.64 -11.18
N GLY A 222 19.29 4.43 -10.91
CA GLY A 222 19.18 5.89 -10.84
C GLY A 222 18.64 6.50 -12.14
N GLN A 223 19.20 6.10 -13.28
CA GLN A 223 18.76 6.58 -14.59
C GLN A 223 17.34 6.13 -14.94
N LEU A 224 16.97 4.89 -14.59
CA LEU A 224 15.61 4.38 -14.77
C LEU A 224 14.59 5.29 -14.09
N PHE A 225 14.84 5.67 -12.84
CA PHE A 225 13.94 6.54 -12.11
C PHE A 225 14.00 7.98 -12.59
N VAL A 226 15.18 8.56 -12.78
CA VAL A 226 15.33 9.95 -13.27
C VAL A 226 14.58 10.16 -14.60
N ASN A 227 14.66 9.20 -15.52
CA ASN A 227 13.96 9.27 -16.81
C ASN A 227 12.43 9.23 -16.69
N GLU A 228 11.88 8.75 -15.57
CA GLU A 228 10.43 8.69 -15.33
C GLU A 228 9.84 10.03 -14.86
N PHE A 229 10.67 10.98 -14.41
CA PHE A 229 10.23 12.24 -13.80
C PHE A 229 10.61 13.45 -14.66
N SER A 230 9.72 13.79 -15.58
CA SER A 230 9.79 15.05 -16.32
C SER A 230 9.56 16.26 -15.40
N LYS A 231 9.94 17.44 -15.90
CA LYS A 231 9.68 18.73 -15.23
C LYS A 231 8.21 18.92 -14.88
N GLU A 232 7.31 18.51 -15.76
CA GLU A 232 5.86 18.59 -15.57
C GLU A 232 5.41 17.67 -14.43
N ARG A 233 5.97 16.45 -14.35
CA ARG A 233 5.66 15.50 -13.27
C ARG A 233 6.15 16.02 -11.92
N ILE A 234 7.36 16.58 -11.85
CA ILE A 234 7.89 17.21 -10.63
C ILE A 234 7.03 18.41 -10.22
N THR A 235 6.61 19.23 -11.18
CA THR A 235 5.72 20.37 -10.92
C THR A 235 4.35 19.92 -10.42
N SER A 236 3.82 18.81 -10.94
CA SER A 236 2.57 18.20 -10.47
C SER A 236 2.65 17.74 -9.01
N ILE A 237 3.77 17.11 -8.62
CA ILE A 237 4.04 16.73 -7.22
C ILE A 237 4.03 17.97 -6.32
N TYR A 238 4.76 19.02 -6.71
CA TYR A 238 4.77 20.28 -5.97
C TYR A 238 3.38 20.91 -5.83
N ASN A 239 2.61 21.01 -6.92
CA ASN A 239 1.27 21.59 -6.89
C ASN A 239 0.32 20.83 -5.96
N LYS A 240 0.49 19.50 -5.88
CA LYS A 240 -0.25 18.67 -4.94
C LYS A 240 0.11 18.98 -3.50
N TRP A 241 1.38 19.24 -3.18
CA TRP A 241 1.75 19.60 -1.81
C TRP A 241 1.00 20.84 -1.32
N LEU A 242 0.72 21.79 -2.21
CA LEU A 242 0.03 23.04 -1.86
C LEU A 242 -1.46 22.86 -1.49
N THR A 243 -2.01 21.65 -1.54
CA THR A 243 -3.37 21.38 -1.05
C THR A 243 -3.44 21.19 0.45
N ASP A 244 -2.30 20.95 1.11
CA ASP A 244 -2.19 20.93 2.58
C ASP A 244 -1.76 22.31 3.09
N GLU A 245 -2.40 22.77 4.17
CA GLU A 245 -2.17 24.10 4.76
C GLU A 245 -0.70 24.31 5.19
N VAL A 246 -0.09 23.32 5.85
CA VAL A 246 1.28 23.42 6.38
C VAL A 246 2.30 23.45 5.24
N PHE A 247 2.07 22.70 4.17
CA PHE A 247 2.92 22.76 2.97
C PHE A 247 2.71 24.08 2.22
N ASN A 248 1.47 24.57 2.10
CA ASN A 248 1.17 25.82 1.41
C ASN A 248 1.78 27.04 2.11
N ASP A 249 1.84 27.07 3.45
CA ASP A 249 2.56 28.10 4.21
C ASP A 249 4.05 28.19 3.84
N ARG A 250 4.63 27.08 3.39
CA ARG A 250 6.04 26.96 2.97
C ARG A 250 6.23 27.10 1.46
N LYS A 251 5.19 27.48 0.73
CA LYS A 251 5.19 27.61 -0.73
C LYS A 251 6.43 28.30 -1.30
N PRO A 252 6.90 29.47 -0.80
CA PRO A 252 8.08 30.13 -1.36
C PRO A 252 9.34 29.27 -1.30
N ILE A 253 9.53 28.56 -0.18
CA ILE A 253 10.72 27.73 0.05
C ILE A 253 10.65 26.45 -0.77
N LEU A 254 9.49 25.78 -0.76
CA LEU A 254 9.26 24.57 -1.57
C LEU A 254 9.40 24.86 -3.07
N PHE A 255 8.85 25.99 -3.54
CA PHE A 255 9.00 26.44 -4.91
C PHE A 255 10.46 26.66 -5.28
N SER A 256 11.24 27.31 -4.40
CA SER A 256 12.67 27.54 -4.63
C SER A 256 13.41 26.22 -4.85
N GLY A 257 13.20 25.22 -3.97
CA GLY A 257 13.84 23.92 -4.10
C GLY A 257 13.47 23.18 -5.39
N ILE A 258 12.18 23.17 -5.73
CA ILE A 258 11.66 22.54 -6.95
C ILE A 258 12.15 23.25 -8.22
N ASN A 259 12.20 24.58 -8.21
CA ASN A 259 12.72 25.35 -9.32
C ASN A 259 14.23 25.11 -9.52
N SER A 260 14.99 25.01 -8.44
CA SER A 260 16.41 24.62 -8.50
C SER A 260 16.60 23.25 -9.15
N TYR A 261 15.82 22.23 -8.76
CA TYR A 261 15.85 20.90 -9.42
C TYR A 261 15.60 21.01 -10.94
N ASN A 262 14.54 21.72 -11.32
CA ASN A 262 14.15 21.88 -12.73
C ASN A 262 15.16 22.66 -13.57
N ASN A 263 16.00 23.48 -12.92
CA ASN A 263 17.08 24.23 -13.56
C ASN A 263 18.46 23.56 -13.38
N GLN A 264 18.48 22.28 -12.97
CA GLN A 264 19.68 21.46 -12.78
C GLN A 264 20.63 21.95 -11.66
N ASP A 265 20.15 22.83 -10.77
CA ASP A 265 20.87 23.24 -9.56
C ASP A 265 20.51 22.30 -8.41
N TYR A 266 21.12 21.11 -8.45
CA TYR A 266 20.84 20.05 -7.47
C TYR A 266 21.36 20.37 -6.07
N ILE A 267 22.43 21.18 -5.96
CA ILE A 267 22.97 21.64 -4.68
C ILE A 267 21.91 22.49 -3.96
N ALA A 268 21.38 23.51 -4.64
CA ALA A 268 20.35 24.37 -4.06
C ALA A 268 19.06 23.60 -3.80
N SER A 269 18.65 22.70 -4.70
CA SER A 269 17.45 21.86 -4.52
C SER A 269 17.53 21.05 -3.22
N ILE A 270 18.61 20.29 -3.04
CA ILE A 270 18.80 19.41 -1.87
C ILE A 270 18.90 20.26 -0.59
N SER A 271 19.73 21.30 -0.60
CA SER A 271 19.97 22.15 0.56
C SER A 271 18.72 22.91 1.00
N THR A 272 17.81 23.19 0.06
CA THR A 272 16.53 23.85 0.35
C THR A 272 15.48 22.87 0.89
N LEU A 273 15.32 21.69 0.25
CA LEU A 273 14.20 20.79 0.53
C LEU A 273 14.41 19.88 1.75
N ILE A 274 15.63 19.39 1.99
CA ILE A 274 15.90 18.48 3.12
C ILE A 274 15.47 19.08 4.47
N PRO A 275 15.83 20.34 4.82
CA PRO A 275 15.41 20.94 6.09
C PRO A 275 13.88 21.08 6.25
N GLN A 276 13.13 21.16 5.14
CA GLN A 276 11.67 21.32 5.19
C GLN A 276 10.97 20.06 5.70
N MET A 277 11.53 18.87 5.49
CA MET A 277 10.94 17.61 5.94
C MET A 277 10.68 17.61 7.46
N GLU A 278 11.69 18.00 8.24
CA GLU A 278 11.56 18.13 9.70
C GLU A 278 10.68 19.32 10.09
N GLY A 279 10.85 20.46 9.42
CA GLY A 279 10.06 21.67 9.71
C GLY A 279 8.54 21.47 9.51
N ILE A 280 8.15 20.74 8.47
CA ILE A 280 6.75 20.40 8.18
C ILE A 280 6.18 19.49 9.27
N LEU A 281 6.89 18.41 9.62
CA LEU A 281 6.46 17.48 10.67
C LEU A 281 6.35 18.17 12.03
N GLN A 282 7.31 19.04 12.35
CA GLN A 282 7.30 19.86 13.56
C GLN A 282 6.06 20.75 13.63
N GLN A 283 5.76 21.46 12.54
CA GLN A 283 4.62 22.37 12.48
C GLN A 283 3.30 21.62 12.58
N LYS A 284 3.13 20.50 11.86
CA LYS A 284 1.95 19.62 11.99
C LYS A 284 1.77 19.13 13.43
N HIS A 285 2.83 18.67 14.08
CA HIS A 285 2.74 18.23 15.47
C HIS A 285 2.37 19.38 16.42
N ILE A 286 2.93 20.59 16.24
CA ILE A 286 2.59 21.76 17.05
C ILE A 286 1.12 22.14 16.90
N ILE A 287 0.57 22.12 15.67
CA ILE A 287 -0.85 22.39 15.43
C ILE A 287 -1.74 21.40 16.19
N ASN A 288 -1.39 20.11 16.14
CA ASN A 288 -2.20 19.04 16.74
C ASN A 288 -2.03 18.90 18.26
N ASN A 289 -0.84 19.17 18.80
CA ASN A 289 -0.47 18.83 20.19
C ASN A 289 0.00 20.04 21.01
N ARG A 290 0.11 21.23 20.42
CA ARG A 290 0.60 22.47 21.05
C ARG A 290 1.98 22.35 21.71
N LYS A 291 2.81 21.42 21.22
CA LYS A 291 4.14 21.13 21.75
C LYS A 291 5.11 20.85 20.61
N ALA A 292 6.36 21.24 20.79
CA ALA A 292 7.46 20.88 19.91
C ALA A 292 7.91 19.42 20.12
N LEU A 293 8.17 18.69 19.03
CA LEU A 293 8.90 17.41 19.08
C LEU A 293 10.39 17.67 19.32
N LYS A 294 11.05 16.70 19.96
CA LYS A 294 12.51 16.57 19.92
C LYS A 294 12.93 15.98 18.57
N PRO A 295 14.16 16.24 18.08
CA PRO A 295 14.61 15.75 16.78
C PRO A 295 14.47 14.24 16.56
N HIS A 296 14.71 13.41 17.59
CA HIS A 296 14.57 11.96 17.50
C HIS A 296 13.12 11.46 17.55
N GLU A 297 12.15 12.32 17.89
CA GLU A 297 10.73 11.98 17.97
C GLU A 297 10.02 12.22 16.62
N VAL A 298 10.65 12.95 15.69
CA VAL A 298 10.05 13.37 14.41
C VAL A 298 9.66 12.19 13.52
N THR A 299 10.52 11.18 13.38
CA THR A 299 10.21 10.00 12.57
C THR A 299 9.12 9.15 13.22
N ASN A 300 9.14 8.99 14.55
CA ASN A 300 8.11 8.26 15.28
C ASN A 300 6.74 8.92 15.12
N TYR A 301 6.66 10.25 15.27
CA TYR A 301 5.43 10.99 15.06
C TYR A 301 4.82 10.75 13.67
N LEU A 302 5.64 10.78 12.61
CA LEU A 302 5.16 10.50 11.26
C LEU A 302 4.56 9.10 11.15
N ILE A 303 5.20 8.10 11.76
CA ILE A 303 4.71 6.71 11.72
C ILE A 303 3.41 6.56 12.52
N ASP A 304 3.28 7.24 13.66
CA ASP A 304 2.07 7.20 14.47
C ASP A 304 0.88 7.83 13.72
N VAL A 305 1.10 8.97 13.05
CA VAL A 305 0.10 9.59 12.17
C VAL A 305 -0.27 8.64 11.04
N ALA A 306 0.73 8.09 10.34
CA ALA A 306 0.49 7.14 9.25
C ALA A 306 -0.33 5.92 9.68
N LYS A 307 -0.01 5.33 10.84
CA LYS A 307 -0.73 4.17 11.37
C LYS A 307 -2.17 4.50 11.73
N SER A 308 -2.43 5.72 12.20
CA SER A 308 -3.80 6.18 12.46
C SER A 308 -4.64 6.32 11.19
N VAL A 309 -4.02 6.70 10.07
CA VAL A 309 -4.70 6.89 8.78
C VAL A 309 -4.86 5.57 8.02
N TYR A 310 -3.79 4.79 7.93
CA TYR A 310 -3.73 3.60 7.07
C TYR A 310 -4.05 2.27 7.78
N SER A 311 -4.32 2.31 9.10
CA SER A 311 -4.93 1.25 9.92
C SER A 311 -4.24 -0.13 9.99
N SER A 312 -3.12 -0.39 9.29
CA SER A 312 -2.34 -1.63 9.48
C SER A 312 -0.93 -1.59 8.87
N SER A 313 -0.11 -2.58 9.23
CA SER A 313 1.18 -2.93 8.59
C SER A 313 1.06 -3.23 7.10
N ASP A 314 -0.15 -3.54 6.64
CA ASP A 314 -0.47 -3.99 5.28
C ASP A 314 -0.92 -2.81 4.40
N SER A 315 -0.41 -1.61 4.67
CA SER A 315 -0.58 -0.43 3.81
C SER A 315 0.47 -0.43 2.70
N THR A 316 0.07 -0.05 1.49
CA THR A 316 1.00 0.19 0.37
C THR A 316 1.87 1.44 0.54
N MET A 317 1.71 2.16 1.65
CA MET A 317 2.59 3.27 2.03
C MET A 317 3.76 2.82 2.92
N PHE A 318 3.77 1.56 3.37
CA PHE A 318 4.83 0.91 4.15
C PHE A 318 5.45 1.78 5.26
N PRO A 319 4.65 2.29 6.22
CA PRO A 319 5.13 3.25 7.22
C PRO A 319 6.33 2.71 8.03
N ASP A 320 6.28 1.46 8.50
CA ASP A 320 7.39 0.87 9.27
C ASP A 320 8.67 0.75 8.43
N LEU A 321 8.54 0.37 7.16
CA LEU A 321 9.68 0.28 6.26
C LEU A 321 10.23 1.66 5.90
N PHE A 322 9.35 2.67 5.77
CA PHE A 322 9.76 4.04 5.51
C PHE A 322 10.52 4.63 6.70
N LYS A 323 10.15 4.26 7.94
CA LYS A 323 10.93 4.59 9.12
C LYS A 323 12.37 4.09 9.02
N LEU A 324 12.54 2.82 8.66
CA LEU A 324 13.86 2.22 8.47
C LEU A 324 14.66 2.96 7.39
N TYR A 325 13.99 3.34 6.29
CA TYR A 325 14.59 4.16 5.24
C TYR A 325 15.05 5.54 5.75
N LEU A 326 14.18 6.27 6.46
CA LEU A 326 14.48 7.58 7.02
C LEU A 326 15.64 7.53 8.01
N ASP A 327 15.64 6.57 8.92
CA ASP A 327 16.69 6.42 9.95
C ASP A 327 18.05 6.01 9.33
N SER A 328 18.03 5.19 8.26
CA SER A 328 19.25 4.71 7.60
C SER A 328 19.82 5.68 6.56
N SER A 329 18.98 6.54 5.98
CA SER A 329 19.36 7.44 4.87
C SER A 329 19.36 8.92 5.29
N LEU A 330 18.20 9.45 5.67
CA LEU A 330 18.00 10.89 5.87
C LEU A 330 18.49 11.38 7.24
N PHE A 331 18.11 10.68 8.30
CA PHE A 331 18.42 11.02 9.70
C PHE A 331 19.59 10.21 10.26
N LYS A 332 20.38 9.59 9.38
CA LYS A 332 21.58 8.84 9.78
C LYS A 332 22.51 9.73 10.62
N ASN A 333 22.87 9.24 11.80
CA ASN A 333 23.80 9.91 12.69
C ASN A 333 25.10 10.28 11.96
N TYR A 334 25.50 11.54 12.07
CA TYR A 334 26.73 12.04 11.47
C TYR A 334 27.93 11.74 12.38
N ASN A 335 28.95 11.09 11.83
CA ASN A 335 30.25 10.94 12.47
C ASN A 335 31.29 11.76 11.69
N ALA A 336 31.68 12.92 12.24
CA ALA A 336 32.65 13.83 11.64
C ALA A 336 34.05 13.20 11.43
N MET A 337 34.36 12.13 12.19
CA MET A 337 35.63 11.41 12.11
C MET A 337 35.57 10.21 11.14
N GLY A 338 34.42 9.96 10.52
CA GLY A 338 34.22 8.84 9.59
C GLY A 338 34.87 9.09 8.22
N LYS A 339 35.54 8.09 7.65
CA LYS A 339 36.19 8.18 6.33
C LYS A 339 35.21 8.28 5.15
N ASN A 340 33.94 7.91 5.34
CA ASN A 340 32.89 7.96 4.32
C ASN A 340 31.74 8.88 4.75
N ILE A 341 31.72 10.10 4.19
CA ILE A 341 30.64 11.06 4.39
C ILE A 341 29.58 10.83 3.30
N ASN A 342 28.41 10.33 3.70
CA ASN A 342 27.25 10.22 2.82
C ASN A 342 26.35 11.45 2.94
N LEU A 343 25.51 11.71 1.93
CA LEU A 343 24.51 12.76 1.99
C LEU A 343 23.42 12.39 3.00
N SER A 344 23.17 13.26 3.96
CA SER A 344 22.11 13.16 4.96
C SER A 344 21.68 14.56 5.41
N ARG A 345 20.62 14.64 6.23
CA ARG A 345 20.17 15.90 6.83
C ARG A 345 21.29 16.58 7.62
N HIS A 346 22.04 15.81 8.41
CA HIS A 346 23.14 16.35 9.22
C HIS A 346 24.33 16.78 8.36
N THR A 347 24.75 15.99 7.38
CA THR A 347 25.93 16.35 6.56
C THR A 347 25.66 17.55 5.66
N THR A 348 24.42 17.70 5.19
CA THR A 348 23.99 18.87 4.43
C THR A 348 23.92 20.12 5.32
N ALA A 349 23.25 20.04 6.46
CA ALA A 349 23.07 21.19 7.36
C ALA A 349 24.38 21.68 7.98
N HIS A 350 25.37 20.80 8.19
CA HIS A 350 26.69 21.16 8.70
C HIS A 350 27.72 21.46 7.61
N GLY A 351 27.33 21.46 6.32
CA GLY A 351 28.25 21.74 5.20
C GLY A 351 29.36 20.69 5.02
N ALA A 352 29.19 19.49 5.59
CA ALA A 352 30.18 18.41 5.53
C ALA A 352 30.07 17.59 4.24
N ALA A 353 28.93 17.63 3.55
CA ALA A 353 28.71 16.87 2.32
C ALA A 353 29.50 17.47 1.15
N PRO A 354 30.35 16.69 0.44
CA PRO A 354 31.07 17.19 -0.73
C PRO A 354 30.13 17.39 -1.93
N ALA A 355 30.43 18.38 -2.77
CA ALA A 355 29.62 18.77 -3.94
C ALA A 355 29.26 17.60 -4.88
N LYS A 356 30.15 16.62 -5.03
CA LYS A 356 29.92 15.42 -5.87
C LYS A 356 28.71 14.57 -5.45
N LEU A 357 28.22 14.70 -4.22
CA LEU A 357 27.03 13.98 -3.74
C LEU A 357 25.72 14.66 -4.12
N PHE A 358 25.76 15.90 -4.63
CA PHE A 358 24.58 16.66 -5.02
C PHE A 358 24.26 16.39 -6.50
N THR A 359 23.77 15.18 -6.77
CA THR A 359 23.40 14.74 -8.12
C THR A 359 21.90 14.91 -8.36
N GLN A 360 21.49 14.86 -9.64
CA GLN A 360 20.08 14.82 -10.03
C GLN A 360 19.33 13.70 -9.31
N GLU A 361 19.95 12.53 -9.25
CA GLU A 361 19.42 11.34 -8.59
C GLU A 361 19.12 11.61 -7.11
N LYS A 362 20.08 12.19 -6.38
CA LYS A 362 19.92 12.51 -4.96
C LYS A 362 18.87 13.59 -4.73
N ALA A 363 18.80 14.58 -5.61
CA ALA A 363 17.76 15.60 -5.55
C ALA A 363 16.35 15.01 -5.80
N LEU A 364 16.23 14.05 -6.72
CA LEU A 364 14.98 13.31 -6.94
C LEU A 364 14.60 12.47 -5.72
N GLN A 365 15.54 11.74 -5.11
CA GLN A 365 15.31 10.99 -3.87
C GLN A 365 14.77 11.90 -2.75
N VAL A 366 15.32 13.11 -2.61
CA VAL A 366 14.83 14.12 -1.65
C VAL A 366 13.40 14.55 -1.97
N ILE A 367 13.07 14.84 -3.23
CA ILE A 367 11.72 15.21 -3.65
C ILE A 367 10.73 14.08 -3.35
N LEU A 368 11.07 12.84 -3.70
CA LEU A 368 10.20 11.68 -3.46
C LEU A 368 10.04 11.35 -1.98
N THR A 369 11.07 11.58 -1.17
CA THR A 369 10.99 11.46 0.29
C THR A 369 10.03 12.48 0.87
N LEU A 370 10.08 13.73 0.41
CA LEU A 370 9.16 14.77 0.85
C LEU A 370 7.71 14.48 0.40
N ASP A 371 7.53 13.93 -0.81
CA ASP A 371 6.21 13.49 -1.29
C ASP A 371 5.65 12.32 -0.47
N GLN A 372 6.52 11.38 -0.06
CA GLN A 372 6.11 10.30 0.83
C GLN A 372 5.71 10.83 2.22
N ILE A 373 6.42 11.83 2.74
CA ILE A 373 6.05 12.52 3.99
C ILE A 373 4.69 13.21 3.84
N PHE A 374 4.43 13.90 2.73
CA PHE A 374 3.12 14.49 2.44
C PHE A 374 2.03 13.43 2.57
N HIS A 375 2.18 12.30 1.88
CA HIS A 375 1.21 11.20 1.90
C HIS A 375 0.97 10.55 3.27
N LEU A 376 1.97 10.54 4.14
CA LEU A 376 1.90 9.92 5.45
C LEU A 376 1.44 10.89 6.56
N SER A 377 1.38 12.18 6.27
CA SER A 377 1.08 13.23 7.26
C SER A 377 -0.17 14.07 6.95
N VAL A 378 -0.86 13.74 5.85
CA VAL A 378 -2.15 14.27 5.41
C VAL A 378 -3.15 13.12 5.45
#